data_AF-A0AAE0KQ00-F1
#
_entry.id   AF-A0AAE0KQ00-F1
#
_cell.length_a   1.000
_cell.length_b   1.000
_cell.length_c   1.000
_cell.angle_alpha   90.00
_cell.angle_beta   90.00
_cell.angle_gamma   90.00
#
_symmetry.space_group_name_H-M   'P 1'
#
loop_
_entity.id
_entity.type
_entity.pdbx_description
1 polymer ?
#
loop_
_entity_poly.entity_id
_entity_poly.type
_entity_poly.pdbx_seq_one_letter_code
_entity_poly.pdbx_strand_id
1 'polypeptide(L)'
;MFSRGVSRFGAAVRTSFQAKIAESKEQQSLLTTCRTFGTGRSQESLENSRQRTLKRLEEYEGFEAETLYNEIDRRFTAPKVGPPGKAELNILLGKCHTLEEASFAIKAVERYRSYRVSEDVLAPFDKGTTSLLLDALYRSGAHETALTAIIRFRELGLTPSASAIERVAAQASDLTEEEVENVVASYDALKVIKVLPPPEAATTVLLTLMNAGQIWRALQFATVLKQSGVEIDADVYERILRVADAAEEDTTELRGLLAGA
;
A
#
# COMPACT_ATOMS: atom_id res chain seq x y z
N MET A 1 28.29 -7.00 -22.98
CA MET A 1 28.83 -7.05 -21.60
C MET A 1 27.86 -6.36 -20.64
N PHE A 2 26.78 -7.01 -20.22
CA PHE A 2 25.88 -6.48 -19.19
C PHE A 2 25.29 -7.65 -18.38
N SER A 3 25.94 -8.05 -17.28
CA SER A 3 25.36 -9.03 -16.34
C SER A 3 25.94 -8.93 -14.91
N ARG A 4 26.17 -7.71 -14.39
CA ARG A 4 26.64 -7.53 -13.01
C ARG A 4 25.80 -6.58 -12.13
N GLY A 5 24.65 -6.10 -12.59
CA GLY A 5 23.82 -5.14 -11.84
C GLY A 5 22.77 -5.75 -10.91
N VAL A 6 22.22 -6.93 -11.21
CA VAL A 6 20.98 -7.42 -10.57
C VAL A 6 21.22 -8.08 -9.18
N SER A 7 22.43 -8.57 -8.92
CA SER A 7 22.71 -9.35 -7.69
C SER A 7 22.88 -8.48 -6.43
N ARG A 8 23.24 -7.20 -6.55
CA ARG A 8 23.45 -6.31 -5.39
C ARG A 8 22.14 -5.74 -4.82
N PHE A 9 21.08 -5.65 -5.63
CA PHE A 9 19.77 -5.15 -5.19
C PHE A 9 19.04 -6.14 -4.26
N GLY A 10 19.07 -7.44 -4.58
CA GLY A 10 18.43 -8.46 -3.75
C GLY A 10 19.06 -8.64 -2.36
N ALA A 11 20.37 -8.40 -2.24
CA ALA A 11 21.05 -8.44 -0.95
C ALA A 11 20.65 -7.24 -0.08
N ALA A 12 20.69 -6.02 -0.62
CA ALA A 12 20.34 -4.79 0.11
C ALA A 12 18.88 -4.76 0.58
N VAL A 13 17.95 -5.31 -0.22
CA VAL A 13 16.53 -5.43 0.17
C VAL A 13 16.34 -6.45 1.29
N ARG A 14 17.08 -7.58 1.28
CA ARG A 14 17.06 -8.54 2.40
C ARG A 14 17.63 -7.94 3.68
N THR A 15 18.71 -7.16 3.59
CA THR A 15 19.30 -6.53 4.78
C THR A 15 18.37 -5.46 5.35
N SER A 16 17.70 -4.66 4.51
CA SER A 16 16.74 -3.66 4.98
C SER A 16 15.45 -4.29 5.54
N PHE A 17 15.02 -5.43 5.00
CA PHE A 17 13.90 -6.21 5.53
C PHE A 17 14.23 -6.83 6.90
N GLN A 18 15.42 -7.43 7.04
CA GLN A 18 15.88 -7.96 8.33
C GLN A 18 16.10 -6.86 9.38
N ALA A 19 16.61 -5.68 8.98
CA ALA A 19 16.77 -4.53 9.87
C ALA A 19 15.42 -3.98 10.36
N LYS A 20 14.41 -3.86 9.47
CA LYS A 20 13.05 -3.44 9.85
C LYS A 20 12.33 -4.45 10.74
N ILE A 21 12.63 -5.75 10.58
CA ILE A 21 12.14 -6.80 11.50
C ILE A 21 12.81 -6.68 12.87
N ALA A 22 14.09 -6.32 12.94
CA ALA A 22 14.79 -6.10 14.20
C ALA A 22 14.28 -4.86 14.95
N GLU A 23 14.06 -3.73 14.27
CA GLU A 23 13.43 -2.54 14.84
C GLU A 23 12.01 -2.80 15.33
N SER A 24 11.23 -3.61 14.59
CA SER A 24 9.89 -4.04 15.01
C SER A 24 9.93 -4.91 16.28
N LYS A 25 10.95 -5.76 16.43
CA LYS A 25 11.17 -6.56 17.65
C LYS A 25 11.55 -5.68 18.85
N GLU A 26 12.32 -4.61 18.63
CA GLU A 26 12.74 -3.67 19.68
C GLU A 26 11.62 -2.71 20.10
N GLN A 27 10.82 -2.21 19.15
CA GLN A 27 9.63 -1.41 19.44
C GLN A 27 8.52 -2.23 20.11
N GLN A 28 8.42 -3.53 19.80
CA GLN A 28 7.52 -4.45 20.51
C GLN A 28 8.02 -4.82 21.91
N SER A 29 9.34 -4.89 22.13
CA SER A 29 9.95 -5.03 23.47
C SER A 29 9.55 -3.86 24.38
N LEU A 30 9.60 -2.63 23.88
CA LEU A 30 9.18 -1.44 24.64
C LEU A 30 7.67 -1.42 24.96
N LEU A 31 6.82 -1.91 24.05
CA LEU A 31 5.38 -2.07 24.30
C LEU A 31 5.05 -3.15 25.35
N THR A 32 5.98 -4.07 25.61
CA THR A 32 5.82 -5.12 26.64
C THR A 32 5.91 -4.55 28.06
N THR A 33 6.53 -3.38 28.21
CA THR A 33 6.71 -2.72 29.52
C THR A 33 5.46 -1.93 29.97
N CYS A 34 4.52 -1.63 29.07
CA CYS A 34 3.36 -0.76 29.36
C CYS A 34 1.98 -1.44 29.35
N ARG A 35 1.89 -2.77 29.29
CA ARG A 35 0.59 -3.50 29.37
C ARG A 35 0.58 -4.58 30.45
N THR A 36 0.77 -4.16 31.69
CA THR A 36 0.45 -4.95 32.90
C THR A 36 -0.86 -4.52 33.55
N PHE A 37 -1.83 -4.04 32.77
CA PHE A 37 -3.19 -3.83 33.27
C PHE A 37 -4.22 -4.53 32.39
N GLY A 38 -4.71 -5.67 32.89
CA GLY A 38 -6.03 -6.17 32.55
C GLY A 38 -6.12 -7.35 31.59
N THR A 39 -5.42 -8.47 31.84
CA THR A 39 -5.99 -9.83 31.61
C THR A 39 -5.24 -10.82 32.51
N GLY A 40 -5.96 -11.62 33.29
CA GLY A 40 -5.39 -12.59 34.24
C GLY A 40 -4.75 -13.83 33.60
N ARG A 41 -3.96 -13.66 32.52
CA ARG A 41 -3.11 -14.73 31.98
C ARG A 41 -1.75 -14.65 32.65
N SER A 42 -1.28 -15.77 33.21
CA SER A 42 0.08 -15.84 33.75
C SER A 42 1.08 -15.47 32.64
N GLN A 43 2.17 -14.78 33.00
CA GLN A 43 3.24 -14.45 32.05
C GLN A 43 3.71 -15.70 31.27
N GLU A 44 3.71 -16.86 31.92
CA GLU A 44 4.01 -18.16 31.33
C GLU A 44 3.01 -18.58 30.23
N SER A 45 1.72 -18.30 30.38
CA SER A 45 0.70 -18.57 29.35
C SER A 45 0.90 -17.70 28.11
N LEU A 46 1.28 -16.43 28.30
CA LEU A 46 1.58 -15.51 27.21
C LEU A 46 2.85 -15.91 26.48
N GLU A 47 3.90 -16.27 27.22
CA GLU A 47 5.18 -16.70 26.64
C GLU A 47 5.03 -18.01 25.85
N ASN A 48 4.27 -18.98 26.37
CA ASN A 48 3.94 -20.20 25.66
C ASN A 48 3.12 -19.94 24.37
N SER A 49 2.19 -18.99 24.40
CA SER A 49 1.43 -18.58 23.20
C SER A 49 2.32 -17.89 22.17
N ARG A 50 3.31 -17.12 22.62
CA ARG A 50 4.30 -16.45 21.77
C ARG A 50 5.21 -17.46 21.09
N GLN A 51 5.80 -18.39 21.84
CA GLN A 51 6.67 -19.43 21.31
C GLN A 51 5.96 -20.32 20.27
N ARG A 52 4.70 -20.68 20.51
CA ARG A 52 3.88 -21.42 19.52
C ARG A 52 3.64 -20.62 18.24
N THR A 53 3.51 -19.30 18.33
CA THR A 53 3.36 -18.44 17.15
C THR A 53 4.68 -18.33 16.39
N LEU A 54 5.81 -18.14 17.08
CA LEU A 54 7.12 -18.07 16.46
C LEU A 54 7.48 -19.36 15.71
N LYS A 55 7.29 -20.52 16.35
CA LYS A 55 7.54 -21.82 15.73
C LYS A 55 6.72 -22.02 14.45
N ARG A 56 5.45 -21.57 14.44
CA ARG A 56 4.60 -21.63 13.23
C ARG A 56 5.09 -20.71 12.11
N LEU A 57 5.56 -19.50 12.45
CA LEU A 57 6.11 -18.59 11.45
C LEU A 57 7.36 -19.19 10.79
N GLU A 58 8.22 -19.87 11.56
CA GLU A 58 9.38 -20.62 11.03
C GLU A 58 8.94 -21.77 10.10
N GLU A 59 7.90 -22.52 10.47
CA GLU A 59 7.35 -23.58 9.61
C GLU A 59 6.82 -23.02 8.28
N TYR A 60 6.17 -21.85 8.31
CA TYR A 60 5.61 -21.21 7.11
C TYR A 60 6.66 -20.60 6.18
N GLU A 61 7.88 -20.32 6.66
CA GLU A 61 8.96 -19.87 5.78
C GLU A 61 9.28 -20.92 4.70
N GLY A 62 9.09 -22.21 5.00
CA GLY A 62 9.30 -23.32 4.05
C GLY A 62 8.10 -23.63 3.14
N PHE A 63 6.94 -22.98 3.32
CA PHE A 63 5.75 -23.29 2.54
C PHE A 63 5.75 -22.55 1.20
N GLU A 64 5.25 -23.20 0.16
CA GLU A 64 4.85 -22.52 -1.09
C GLU A 64 3.61 -21.64 -0.85
N ALA A 65 3.41 -20.63 -1.71
CA ALA A 65 2.35 -19.64 -1.54
C ALA A 65 0.95 -20.27 -1.49
N GLU A 66 0.66 -21.25 -2.35
CA GLU A 66 -0.62 -21.96 -2.37
C GLU A 66 -0.87 -22.73 -1.06
N THR A 67 0.11 -23.52 -0.61
CA THR A 67 0.02 -24.30 0.64
C THR A 67 -0.22 -23.38 1.83
N LEU A 68 0.49 -22.26 1.88
CA LEU A 68 0.32 -21.27 2.94
C LEU A 68 -1.05 -20.58 2.87
N TYR A 69 -1.54 -20.23 1.69
CA TYR A 69 -2.87 -19.68 1.50
C TYR A 69 -3.95 -20.64 1.99
N ASN A 70 -3.88 -21.91 1.61
CA ASN A 70 -4.84 -22.93 2.02
C ASN A 70 -4.85 -23.13 3.54
N GLU A 71 -3.69 -23.10 4.19
CA GLU A 71 -3.59 -23.19 5.65
C GLU A 71 -4.17 -21.94 6.34
N ILE A 72 -3.90 -20.75 5.80
CA ILE A 72 -4.49 -19.49 6.28
C ILE A 72 -6.02 -19.52 6.14
N ASP A 73 -6.55 -19.93 4.99
CA ASP A 73 -8.00 -19.97 4.74
C ASP A 73 -8.71 -20.99 5.63
N ARG A 74 -8.13 -22.19 5.78
CA ARG A 74 -8.61 -23.23 6.70
C ARG A 74 -8.76 -22.70 8.13
N ARG A 75 -7.87 -21.81 8.57
CA ARG A 75 -7.92 -21.26 9.94
C ARG A 75 -9.02 -20.24 10.17
N PHE A 76 -9.50 -19.56 9.14
CA PHE A 76 -10.70 -18.72 9.28
C PHE A 76 -11.97 -19.54 9.54
N THR A 77 -11.97 -20.83 9.19
CA THR A 77 -13.11 -21.73 9.39
C THR A 77 -12.94 -22.68 10.59
N ALA A 78 -11.73 -22.79 11.15
CA ALA A 78 -11.42 -23.72 12.24
C ALA A 78 -11.53 -23.08 13.64
N PRO A 79 -12.55 -23.43 14.45
CA PRO A 79 -12.80 -22.76 15.74
C PRO A 79 -11.74 -22.99 16.82
N LYS A 80 -10.88 -24.02 16.68
CA LYS A 80 -9.90 -24.41 17.70
C LYS A 80 -8.52 -23.77 17.56
N VAL A 81 -8.17 -23.28 16.37
CA VAL A 81 -6.80 -22.82 16.06
C VAL A 81 -6.68 -21.29 16.13
N GLY A 82 -7.83 -20.60 16.11
CA GLY A 82 -7.91 -19.15 16.05
C GLY A 82 -7.55 -18.61 14.66
N PRO A 83 -7.99 -17.39 14.34
CA PRO A 83 -7.75 -16.77 13.05
C PRO A 83 -6.24 -16.63 12.79
N PRO A 84 -5.81 -16.60 11.53
CA PRO A 84 -4.44 -16.26 11.19
C PRO A 84 -4.11 -14.83 11.67
N GLY A 85 -2.86 -14.60 12.04
CA GLY A 85 -2.32 -13.30 12.43
C GLY A 85 -1.82 -12.49 11.24
N LYS A 86 -1.64 -11.18 11.45
CA LYS A 86 -1.06 -10.28 10.44
C LYS A 86 0.32 -10.74 9.93
N ALA A 87 1.15 -11.32 10.80
CA ALA A 87 2.47 -11.81 10.40
C ALA A 87 2.38 -12.92 9.35
N GLU A 88 1.41 -13.82 9.49
CA GLU A 88 1.19 -14.94 8.57
C GLU A 88 0.69 -14.43 7.21
N LEU A 89 -0.21 -13.45 7.22
CA LEU A 89 -0.61 -12.73 6.01
C LEU A 89 0.58 -12.07 5.31
N ASN A 90 1.44 -11.37 6.05
CA ASN A 90 2.62 -10.71 5.48
C ASN A 90 3.63 -11.70 4.88
N ILE A 91 3.77 -12.90 5.45
CA ILE A 91 4.61 -13.97 4.87
C ILE A 91 4.01 -14.42 3.53
N LEU A 92 2.70 -14.66 3.47
CA LEU A 92 2.03 -15.02 2.22
C LEU A 92 2.26 -13.96 1.14
N LEU A 93 2.01 -12.69 1.44
CA LEU A 93 2.25 -11.58 0.50
C LEU A 93 3.72 -11.51 0.05
N GLY A 94 4.66 -11.84 0.94
CA GLY A 94 6.09 -11.92 0.61
C GLY A 94 6.45 -13.01 -0.40
N LYS A 95 5.63 -14.06 -0.51
CA LYS A 95 5.89 -15.25 -1.36
C LYS A 95 5.24 -15.19 -2.74
N CYS A 96 4.31 -14.26 -2.97
CA CYS A 96 3.63 -14.16 -4.26
C CYS A 96 4.56 -13.55 -5.34
N HIS A 97 4.76 -14.31 -6.41
CA HIS A 97 5.61 -14.00 -7.57
C HIS A 97 4.97 -14.36 -8.92
N THR A 98 3.87 -15.11 -8.96
CA THR A 98 3.14 -15.46 -10.18
C THR A 98 1.72 -14.86 -10.17
N LEU A 99 1.09 -14.76 -11.34
CA LEU A 99 -0.28 -14.24 -11.47
C LEU A 99 -1.30 -15.05 -10.66
N GLU A 100 -1.12 -16.37 -10.59
CA GLU A 100 -1.97 -17.24 -9.78
C GLU A 100 -1.83 -16.91 -8.28
N GLU A 101 -0.60 -16.72 -7.81
CA GLU A 101 -0.31 -16.35 -6.42
C GLU A 101 -0.80 -14.95 -6.06
N ALA A 102 -0.85 -14.04 -7.03
CA ALA A 102 -1.47 -12.72 -6.88
C ALA A 102 -2.95 -12.85 -6.46
N SER A 103 -3.65 -13.85 -7.02
CA SER A 103 -5.04 -14.13 -6.65
C SER A 103 -5.16 -14.60 -5.20
N PHE A 104 -4.20 -15.39 -4.71
CA PHE A 104 -4.15 -15.82 -3.30
C PHE A 104 -3.93 -14.64 -2.36
N ALA A 105 -3.06 -13.70 -2.73
CA ALA A 105 -2.80 -12.49 -1.95
C ALA A 105 -4.08 -11.66 -1.74
N ILE A 106 -4.83 -11.39 -2.82
CA ILE A 106 -6.08 -10.62 -2.74
C ILE A 106 -7.12 -11.35 -1.91
N LYS A 107 -7.38 -12.63 -2.21
CA LYS A 107 -8.37 -13.44 -1.47
C LYS A 107 -8.05 -13.49 0.01
N ALA A 108 -6.77 -13.65 0.37
CA ALA A 108 -6.34 -13.66 1.76
C ALA A 108 -6.61 -12.32 2.45
N VAL A 109 -6.31 -11.19 1.80
CA VAL A 109 -6.58 -9.85 2.34
C VAL A 109 -8.09 -9.61 2.52
N GLU A 110 -8.91 -9.95 1.53
CA GLU A 110 -10.38 -9.84 1.60
C GLU A 110 -10.96 -10.69 2.74
N ARG A 111 -10.46 -11.93 2.88
CA ARG A 111 -10.86 -12.84 3.95
C ARG A 111 -10.49 -12.28 5.32
N TYR A 112 -9.27 -11.78 5.45
CA TYR A 112 -8.77 -11.17 6.67
C TYR A 112 -9.55 -9.91 7.03
N ARG A 113 -9.90 -9.07 6.03
CA ARG A 113 -10.74 -7.89 6.22
C ARG A 113 -12.13 -8.28 6.70
N SER A 114 -12.76 -9.25 6.06
CA SER A 114 -14.09 -9.75 6.43
C SER A 114 -14.11 -10.28 7.86
N TYR A 115 -13.10 -11.04 8.26
CA TYR A 115 -12.94 -11.52 9.63
C TYR A 115 -12.79 -10.36 10.63
N ARG A 116 -11.91 -9.39 10.35
CA ARG A 116 -11.71 -8.22 11.23
C ARG A 116 -13.00 -7.43 11.40
N VAL A 117 -13.79 -7.25 10.34
CA VAL A 117 -15.11 -6.59 10.41
C VAL A 117 -16.07 -7.40 11.29
N SER A 118 -16.08 -8.73 11.19
CA SER A 118 -16.92 -9.57 12.06
C SER A 118 -16.53 -9.54 13.54
N GLU A 119 -15.28 -9.20 13.84
CA GLU A 119 -14.75 -9.02 15.20
C GLU A 119 -14.79 -7.55 15.67
N ASP A 120 -15.51 -6.67 14.96
CA ASP A 120 -15.61 -5.22 15.23
C ASP A 120 -14.25 -4.48 15.20
N VAL A 121 -13.26 -5.04 14.50
CA VAL A 121 -11.95 -4.42 14.27
C VAL A 121 -11.98 -3.65 12.94
N LEU A 122 -12.57 -2.46 12.97
CA LEU A 122 -12.76 -1.63 11.77
C LEU A 122 -11.49 -0.94 11.25
N ALA A 123 -10.46 -0.83 12.09
CA ALA A 123 -9.21 -0.16 11.74
C ALA A 123 -8.61 -0.72 10.43
N PRO A 124 -8.05 0.13 9.55
CA PRO A 124 -7.43 -0.35 8.33
C PRO A 124 -6.15 -1.17 8.65
N PHE A 125 -5.68 -1.92 7.67
CA PHE A 125 -4.33 -2.45 7.64
C PHE A 125 -3.33 -1.31 7.65
N ASP A 126 -2.18 -1.55 8.25
CA ASP A 126 -1.12 -0.57 8.27
C ASP A 126 -0.44 -0.46 6.90
N LYS A 127 0.34 0.61 6.75
CA LYS A 127 1.10 0.89 5.52
C LYS A 127 2.02 -0.28 5.13
N GLY A 128 2.54 -1.02 6.11
CA GLY A 128 3.41 -2.18 5.88
C GLY A 128 2.70 -3.32 5.13
N THR A 129 1.54 -3.76 5.63
CA THR A 129 0.76 -4.81 4.95
C THR A 129 0.25 -4.33 3.59
N THR A 130 -0.18 -3.08 3.47
CA THR A 130 -0.61 -2.53 2.16
C THR A 130 0.54 -2.49 1.15
N SER A 131 1.73 -2.04 1.56
CA SER A 131 2.90 -2.06 0.67
C SER A 131 3.28 -3.47 0.24
N LEU A 132 3.24 -4.45 1.15
CA LEU A 132 3.52 -5.85 0.82
C LEU A 132 2.52 -6.43 -0.20
N LEU A 133 1.23 -6.09 -0.06
CA LEU A 133 0.22 -6.51 -1.02
C LEU A 133 0.49 -5.92 -2.40
N LEU A 134 0.75 -4.63 -2.48
CA LEU A 134 1.02 -3.99 -3.76
C LEU A 134 2.31 -4.53 -4.37
N ASP A 135 3.37 -4.67 -3.59
CA ASP A 135 4.62 -5.28 -4.04
C ASP A 135 4.42 -6.71 -4.55
N ALA A 136 3.57 -7.51 -3.89
CA ALA A 136 3.19 -8.84 -4.35
C ALA A 136 2.55 -8.79 -5.74
N LEU A 137 1.53 -7.95 -5.92
CA LEU A 137 0.80 -7.78 -7.18
C LEU A 137 1.72 -7.27 -8.30
N TYR A 138 2.66 -6.39 -7.99
CA TYR A 138 3.66 -5.92 -8.94
C TYR A 138 4.64 -7.01 -9.34
N ARG A 139 5.18 -7.76 -8.37
CA ARG A 139 6.12 -8.85 -8.65
C ARG A 139 5.49 -9.95 -9.51
N SER A 140 4.20 -10.20 -9.31
CA SER A 140 3.43 -11.17 -10.10
C SER A 140 3.01 -10.69 -11.49
N GLY A 141 3.23 -9.41 -11.82
CA GLY A 141 2.74 -8.82 -13.08
C GLY A 141 1.24 -8.53 -13.10
N ALA A 142 0.57 -8.58 -11.94
CA ALA A 142 -0.88 -8.36 -11.79
C ALA A 142 -1.17 -6.86 -11.62
N HIS A 143 -0.73 -6.04 -12.57
CA HIS A 143 -0.77 -4.57 -12.47
C HIS A 143 -2.20 -4.02 -12.41
N GLU A 144 -3.12 -4.57 -13.20
CA GLU A 144 -4.54 -4.21 -13.17
C GLU A 144 -5.19 -4.54 -11.82
N THR A 145 -4.79 -5.66 -11.20
CA THR A 145 -5.25 -6.03 -9.86
C THR A 145 -4.66 -5.12 -8.79
N ALA A 146 -3.41 -4.69 -8.93
CA ALA A 146 -2.79 -3.69 -8.06
C ALA A 146 -3.52 -2.36 -8.12
N LEU A 147 -3.88 -1.92 -9.33
CA LEU A 147 -4.71 -0.76 -9.57
C LEU A 147 -6.07 -0.91 -8.88
N THR A 148 -6.79 -2.01 -9.14
CA THR A 148 -8.08 -2.29 -8.51
C THR A 148 -7.98 -2.29 -6.98
N ALA A 149 -6.91 -2.83 -6.40
CA ALA A 149 -6.69 -2.86 -4.96
C ALA A 149 -6.46 -1.46 -4.37
N ILE A 150 -5.77 -0.57 -5.09
CA ILE A 150 -5.64 0.83 -4.70
C ILE A 150 -6.97 1.56 -4.84
N ILE A 151 -7.71 1.36 -5.93
CA ILE A 151 -9.03 1.97 -6.13
C ILE A 151 -9.98 1.57 -4.98
N ARG A 152 -9.99 0.28 -4.62
CA ARG A 152 -10.85 -0.28 -3.58
C ARG A 152 -10.21 -0.27 -2.19
N PHE A 153 -9.22 0.57 -1.95
CA PHE A 153 -8.43 0.52 -0.70
C PHE A 153 -9.31 0.69 0.55
N ARG A 154 -10.36 1.53 0.52
CA ARG A 154 -11.27 1.70 1.66
C ARG A 154 -12.06 0.43 1.97
N GLU A 155 -12.55 -0.24 0.93
CA GLU A 155 -13.31 -1.49 1.04
C GLU A 155 -12.44 -2.62 1.59
N LEU A 156 -11.23 -2.74 1.05
CA LEU A 156 -10.22 -3.69 1.50
C LEU A 156 -9.60 -3.30 2.86
N GLY A 157 -9.92 -2.12 3.38
CA GLY A 157 -9.34 -1.56 4.60
C GLY A 157 -7.83 -1.37 4.49
N LEU A 158 -7.29 -1.07 3.31
CA LEU A 158 -5.89 -0.79 3.08
C LEU A 158 -5.56 0.68 3.42
N THR A 159 -4.29 0.96 3.71
CA THR A 159 -3.78 2.33 3.87
C THR A 159 -2.59 2.51 2.92
N PRO A 160 -2.83 2.82 1.63
CA PRO A 160 -1.75 2.94 0.67
C PRO A 160 -0.81 4.08 1.05
N SER A 161 0.48 3.88 0.83
CA SER A 161 1.45 4.97 0.90
C SER A 161 1.45 5.73 -0.42
N ALA A 162 1.83 7.01 -0.40
CA ALA A 162 1.84 7.82 -1.61
C ALA A 162 2.73 7.22 -2.73
N SER A 163 3.89 6.65 -2.38
CA SER A 163 4.75 5.90 -3.32
C SER A 163 4.06 4.65 -3.91
N ALA A 164 3.13 4.03 -3.17
CA ALA A 164 2.34 2.93 -3.69
C ALA A 164 1.31 3.41 -4.73
N ILE A 165 0.67 4.55 -4.48
CA ILE A 165 -0.29 5.14 -5.42
C ILE A 165 0.43 5.66 -6.68
N GLU A 166 1.62 6.28 -6.52
CA GLU A 166 2.49 6.68 -7.62
C GLU A 166 2.81 5.53 -8.55
N ARG A 167 3.30 4.40 -8.01
CA ARG A 167 3.67 3.25 -8.83
C ARG A 167 2.49 2.75 -9.68
N VAL A 168 1.27 2.85 -9.15
CA VAL A 168 0.05 2.50 -9.87
C VAL A 168 -0.25 3.55 -10.93
N ALA A 169 -0.23 4.84 -10.58
CA ALA A 169 -0.45 5.95 -11.51
C ALA A 169 0.56 5.98 -12.67
N ALA A 170 1.82 5.58 -12.44
CA ALA A 170 2.89 5.56 -13.43
C ALA A 170 2.70 4.47 -14.51
N GLN A 171 2.00 3.39 -14.17
CA GLN A 171 1.71 2.29 -15.10
C GLN A 171 0.35 2.44 -15.78
N ALA A 172 -0.33 3.55 -15.51
CA ALA A 172 -1.73 3.78 -15.80
C ALA A 172 -1.90 4.63 -17.08
N SER A 173 -1.17 4.30 -18.15
CA SER A 173 -1.30 4.99 -19.44
C SER A 173 -2.65 4.74 -20.14
N ASP A 174 -3.35 3.66 -19.78
CA ASP A 174 -4.60 3.21 -20.39
C ASP A 174 -5.77 3.13 -19.39
N LEU A 175 -5.75 3.93 -18.32
CA LEU A 175 -6.88 3.95 -17.38
C LEU A 175 -8.15 4.47 -18.03
N THR A 176 -9.25 3.80 -17.71
CA THR A 176 -10.60 4.33 -17.95
C THR A 176 -10.86 5.56 -17.08
N GLU A 177 -11.84 6.37 -17.46
CA GLU A 177 -12.22 7.59 -16.73
C GLU A 177 -12.55 7.32 -15.25
N GLU A 178 -13.23 6.20 -14.97
CA GLU A 178 -13.59 5.73 -13.63
C GLU A 178 -12.35 5.30 -12.82
N GLU A 179 -11.37 4.68 -13.45
CA GLU A 179 -10.14 4.27 -12.75
C GLU A 179 -9.28 5.48 -12.38
N VAL A 180 -9.22 6.48 -13.27
CA VAL A 180 -8.59 7.77 -12.98
C VAL A 180 -9.28 8.47 -11.80
N GLU A 181 -10.62 8.49 -11.76
CA GLU A 181 -11.39 9.03 -10.64
C GLU A 181 -10.99 8.41 -9.30
N ASN A 182 -10.88 7.09 -9.28
CA ASN A 182 -10.57 6.37 -8.08
C ASN A 182 -9.10 6.56 -7.62
N VAL A 183 -8.15 6.71 -8.55
CA VAL A 183 -6.76 7.08 -8.22
C VAL A 183 -6.71 8.48 -7.59
N VAL A 184 -7.43 9.44 -8.15
CA VAL A 184 -7.53 10.81 -7.57
C VAL A 184 -8.19 10.77 -6.20
N ALA A 185 -9.32 10.07 -6.04
CA ALA A 185 -10.00 9.92 -4.77
C ALA A 185 -9.11 9.25 -3.70
N SER A 186 -8.19 8.37 -4.11
CA SER A 186 -7.20 7.76 -3.23
C SER A 186 -6.16 8.78 -2.73
N TYR A 187 -5.74 9.74 -3.57
CA TYR A 187 -4.90 10.86 -3.15
C TYR A 187 -5.65 11.88 -2.30
N ASP A 188 -6.90 12.19 -2.62
CA ASP A 188 -7.75 13.05 -1.78
C ASP A 188 -8.00 12.42 -0.40
N ALA A 189 -8.05 11.11 -0.31
CA ALA A 189 -8.09 10.43 0.98
C ALA A 189 -6.78 10.61 1.78
N LEU A 190 -5.62 10.76 1.12
CA LEU A 190 -4.36 11.12 1.79
C LEU A 190 -4.44 12.52 2.42
N LYS A 191 -5.22 13.44 1.84
CA LYS A 191 -5.52 14.78 2.40
C LYS A 191 -6.26 14.67 3.74
N VAL A 192 -7.24 13.76 3.84
CA VAL A 192 -8.00 13.53 5.09
C VAL A 192 -7.09 13.05 6.22
N ILE A 193 -6.05 12.28 5.89
CA ILE A 193 -5.06 11.79 6.88
C ILE A 193 -3.81 12.70 6.99
N LYS A 194 -3.84 13.92 6.42
CA LYS A 194 -2.74 14.91 6.45
C LYS A 194 -1.39 14.37 5.97
N VAL A 195 -1.39 13.44 5.02
CA VAL A 195 -0.16 12.95 4.39
C VAL A 195 -0.03 13.61 3.03
N LEU A 196 0.96 14.50 2.88
CA LEU A 196 1.30 15.07 1.59
C LEU A 196 1.97 14.01 0.72
N PRO A 197 1.58 13.88 -0.55
CA PRO A 197 2.31 13.01 -1.47
C PRO A 197 3.72 13.57 -1.74
N PRO A 198 4.74 12.71 -1.94
CA PRO A 198 6.05 13.16 -2.41
C PRO A 198 5.91 13.89 -3.75
N PRO A 199 6.81 14.85 -4.05
CA PRO A 199 6.91 15.53 -5.34
C PRO A 199 6.79 14.62 -6.57
N GLU A 200 7.52 13.50 -6.56
CA GLU A 200 7.58 12.52 -7.65
C GLU A 200 6.19 11.90 -7.89
N ALA A 201 5.57 11.41 -6.81
CA ALA A 201 4.24 10.83 -6.80
C ALA A 201 3.16 11.79 -7.33
N ALA A 202 3.19 13.03 -6.86
CA ALA A 202 2.26 14.06 -7.27
C ALA A 202 2.45 14.46 -8.74
N THR A 203 3.70 14.51 -9.22
CA THR A 203 4.02 14.75 -10.64
C THR A 203 3.48 13.63 -11.52
N THR A 204 3.66 12.37 -11.14
CA THR A 204 3.13 11.23 -11.90
C THR A 204 1.63 11.33 -12.08
N VAL A 205 0.87 11.61 -11.02
CA VAL A 205 -0.60 11.71 -11.07
C VAL A 205 -1.05 12.84 -11.98
N LEU A 206 -0.39 14.00 -11.91
CA LEU A 206 -0.68 15.12 -12.80
C LEU A 206 -0.53 14.71 -14.26
N LEU A 207 0.58 14.05 -14.59
CA LEU A 207 0.83 13.57 -15.95
C LEU A 207 -0.19 12.51 -16.38
N THR A 208 -0.59 11.60 -15.49
CA THR A 208 -1.63 10.60 -15.76
C THR A 208 -2.97 11.27 -16.07
N LEU A 209 -3.39 12.26 -15.26
CA LEU A 209 -4.63 13.01 -15.49
C LEU A 209 -4.61 13.76 -16.82
N MET A 210 -3.48 14.38 -17.16
CA MET A 210 -3.31 15.06 -18.44
C MET A 210 -3.36 14.11 -19.62
N ASN A 211 -2.70 12.95 -19.53
CA ASN A 211 -2.70 11.94 -20.60
C ASN A 211 -4.09 11.34 -20.80
N ALA A 212 -4.88 11.21 -19.74
CA ALA A 212 -6.28 10.79 -19.80
C ALA A 212 -7.25 11.89 -20.28
N GLY A 213 -6.76 13.09 -20.61
CA GLY A 213 -7.59 14.22 -21.05
C GLY A 213 -8.43 14.86 -19.93
N GLN A 214 -8.22 14.49 -18.66
CA GLN A 214 -8.94 15.06 -17.51
C GLN A 214 -8.29 16.36 -17.03
N ILE A 215 -8.29 17.37 -17.91
CA ILE A 215 -7.50 18.59 -17.74
C ILE A 215 -7.98 19.45 -16.56
N TRP A 216 -9.30 19.60 -16.41
CA TRP A 216 -9.90 20.29 -15.26
C TRP A 216 -9.47 19.69 -13.91
N ARG A 217 -9.39 18.36 -13.80
CA ARG A 217 -8.93 17.69 -12.57
C ARG A 217 -7.44 17.84 -12.35
N ALA A 218 -6.64 17.77 -13.41
CA ALA A 218 -5.21 18.05 -13.33
C ALA A 218 -4.97 19.46 -12.77
N LEU A 219 -5.75 20.46 -13.21
CA LEU A 219 -5.70 21.83 -12.68
C LEU A 219 -6.09 21.90 -11.19
N GLN A 220 -7.17 21.25 -10.79
CA GLN A 220 -7.58 21.21 -9.38
C GLN A 220 -6.51 20.56 -8.50
N PHE A 221 -5.98 19.42 -8.94
CA PHE A 221 -4.95 18.70 -8.20
C PHE A 221 -3.66 19.52 -8.10
N ALA A 222 -3.23 20.17 -9.20
CA ALA A 222 -2.07 21.07 -9.22
C ALA A 222 -2.24 22.25 -8.25
N THR A 223 -3.42 22.84 -8.22
CA THR A 223 -3.79 23.93 -7.30
C THR A 223 -3.67 23.46 -5.84
N VAL A 224 -4.21 22.29 -5.53
CA VAL A 224 -4.13 21.69 -4.19
C VAL A 224 -2.68 21.41 -3.78
N LEU A 225 -1.87 20.86 -4.68
CA LEU A 225 -0.45 20.58 -4.42
C LEU A 225 0.33 21.85 -4.11
N LYS A 226 0.12 22.90 -4.91
CA LYS A 226 0.75 24.22 -4.70
C LYS A 226 0.33 24.85 -3.37
N GLN A 227 -0.97 24.84 -3.04
CA GLN A 227 -1.48 25.33 -1.75
C GLN A 227 -0.95 24.52 -0.55
N SER A 228 -0.71 23.23 -0.77
CA SER A 228 -0.21 22.33 0.26
C SER A 228 1.31 22.36 0.42
N GLY A 229 2.02 23.16 -0.38
CA GLY A 229 3.48 23.28 -0.34
C GLY A 229 4.22 22.06 -0.89
N VAL A 230 3.58 21.23 -1.72
CA VAL A 230 4.28 20.15 -2.42
C VAL A 230 5.07 20.76 -3.57
N GLU A 231 6.39 20.63 -3.52
CA GLU A 231 7.29 21.11 -4.58
C GLU A 231 7.14 20.23 -5.82
N ILE A 232 6.50 20.76 -6.85
CA ILE A 232 6.42 20.13 -8.18
C ILE A 232 7.26 20.99 -9.12
N ASP A 233 7.89 20.35 -10.10
CA ASP A 233 8.69 21.04 -11.11
C ASP A 233 7.87 22.10 -11.87
N ALA A 234 8.47 23.26 -12.11
CA ALA A 234 7.84 24.36 -12.83
C ALA A 234 7.43 23.93 -14.24
N ASP A 235 8.24 23.08 -14.89
CA ASP A 235 7.96 22.55 -16.23
C ASP A 235 6.64 21.76 -16.27
N VAL A 236 6.28 21.08 -15.18
CA VAL A 236 5.03 20.32 -15.08
C VAL A 236 3.85 21.29 -14.98
N TYR A 237 3.97 22.36 -14.18
CA TYR A 237 2.94 23.40 -14.11
C TYR A 237 2.74 24.12 -15.44
N GLU A 238 3.83 24.47 -16.14
CA GLU A 238 3.74 25.07 -17.47
C GLU A 238 3.05 24.16 -18.47
N ARG A 239 3.38 22.85 -18.44
CA ARG A 239 2.73 21.87 -19.31
C ARG A 239 1.23 21.78 -19.04
N ILE A 240 0.80 21.77 -17.77
CA ILE A 240 -0.62 21.75 -17.39
C ILE A 240 -1.32 23.00 -17.90
N LEU A 241 -0.77 24.18 -17.64
CA LEU A 241 -1.36 25.45 -18.07
C LEU A 241 -1.52 25.50 -19.59
N ARG A 242 -0.52 25.04 -20.35
CA ARG A 242 -0.60 25.01 -21.81
C ARG A 242 -1.71 24.10 -22.32
N VAL A 243 -1.86 22.92 -21.72
CA VAL A 243 -2.91 21.97 -22.12
C VAL A 243 -4.29 22.46 -21.68
N ALA A 244 -4.39 23.11 -20.51
CA ALA A 244 -5.61 23.75 -20.03
C ALA A 244 -6.07 24.91 -20.91
N ASP A 245 -5.16 25.80 -21.31
CA ASP A 245 -5.47 26.90 -22.21
C ASP A 245 -5.98 26.38 -23.56
N ALA A 246 -5.38 25.30 -24.08
CA ALA A 246 -5.81 24.66 -25.31
C ALA A 246 -7.18 23.97 -25.18
N ALA A 247 -7.57 23.58 -23.97
CA ALA A 247 -8.87 23.01 -23.64
C ALA A 247 -9.89 24.07 -23.19
N GLU A 248 -9.53 25.36 -23.22
CA GLU A 248 -10.36 26.49 -22.75
C GLU A 248 -10.79 26.38 -21.27
N GLU A 249 -9.98 25.71 -20.45
CA GLU A 249 -10.22 25.56 -19.01
C GLU A 249 -9.78 26.80 -18.22
N ASP A 250 -10.46 27.10 -17.10
CA ASP A 250 -10.10 28.23 -16.24
C ASP A 250 -8.80 27.95 -15.47
N THR A 251 -7.74 28.69 -15.81
CA THR A 251 -6.41 28.58 -15.18
C THR A 251 -6.11 29.69 -14.17
N THR A 252 -7.07 30.57 -13.88
CA THR A 252 -6.87 31.80 -13.11
C THR A 252 -6.31 31.54 -11.71
N GLU A 253 -6.88 30.57 -11.00
CA GLU A 253 -6.47 30.24 -9.62
C GLU A 253 -5.02 29.73 -9.57
N LEU A 254 -4.69 28.75 -10.42
CA LEU A 254 -3.35 28.16 -10.46
C LEU A 254 -2.30 29.20 -10.88
N ARG A 255 -2.60 30.04 -11.88
CA ARG A 255 -1.71 31.14 -12.29
C ARG A 255 -1.48 32.14 -11.16
N GLY A 256 -2.54 32.49 -10.42
CA GLY A 256 -2.43 33.37 -9.26
C GLY A 256 -1.51 32.80 -8.17
N LEU A 257 -1.61 31.51 -7.89
CA LEU A 257 -0.74 30.83 -6.92
C LEU A 257 0.72 30.73 -7.37
N LEU A 258 0.97 30.60 -8.68
CA LEU A 258 2.32 30.53 -9.23
C LEU A 258 2.99 31.91 -9.29
N ALA A 259 2.23 32.98 -9.52
CA ALA A 259 2.74 34.36 -9.58
C ALA A 259 3.01 34.98 -8.19
N GLY A 260 2.42 34.42 -7.12
CA GLY A 260 2.55 34.90 -5.75
C GLY A 260 3.61 34.19 -4.90
N ALA A 261 4.39 33.26 -5.47
CA ALA A 261 5.48 32.53 -4.82
C ALA A 261 6.85 33.10 -5.21
#